data_AF-A0AAP8U676-F1
#
_entry.id   AF-A0AAP8U676-F1
#
_cell.length_a   1.000
_cell.length_b   1.000
_cell.length_c   1.000
_cell.angle_alpha   90.00
_cell.angle_beta   90.00
_cell.angle_gamma   90.00
#
_symmetry.space_group_name_H-M   'P 1'
#
loop_
_entity.id
_entity.type
_entity.pdbx_description
1 polymer ?
#
loop_
_entity_poly.entity_id
_entity_poly.type
_entity_poly.pdbx_seq_one_letter_code
_entity_poly.pdbx_strand_id
1 'polypeptide(L)'
;MGPNSLEYQKSIALEFNATKNRIRYLIGSTHWGEDGRYKEVILMNFLRRLLPNNIEVGTGFIKERDNISTQIDIIIYNPSLPLYFKENDFIIVHPKSVLGIIEVKSNPDKNKIAKAIIKASKAGEIIKGNSIFNGLFIFGEDNNNQNHSSNLLKNPGNSEFKGSLVDALSKYNGINHIVSNDRAFIKKWAKIETFSCYDIKELAPSYFFSNLLDIINKRTGFLGIPESMYDHLYPISKGKEQFRKWVVTKG
;
A
#
# COMPACT_ATOMS: atom_id res chain seq x y z
N MET A 1 -25.99 -20.07 9.09
CA MET A 1 -24.83 -19.85 8.19
C MET A 1 -23.58 -19.94 9.03
N GLY A 2 -22.54 -20.63 8.54
CA GLY A 2 -21.23 -20.67 9.21
C GLY A 2 -20.38 -19.41 8.93
N PRO A 3 -19.19 -19.28 9.54
CA PRO A 3 -18.25 -18.20 9.26
C PRO A 3 -17.93 -18.08 7.76
N ASN A 4 -17.81 -16.85 7.26
CA ASN A 4 -17.54 -16.58 5.85
C ASN A 4 -16.40 -15.55 5.70
N SER A 5 -15.19 -16.04 5.45
CA SER A 5 -13.98 -15.23 5.27
C SER A 5 -14.07 -14.26 4.09
N LEU A 6 -14.76 -14.65 3.02
CA LEU A 6 -14.89 -13.82 1.82
C LEU A 6 -15.73 -12.57 2.11
N GLU A 7 -16.90 -12.78 2.70
CA GLU A 7 -17.79 -11.66 3.08
C GLU A 7 -17.19 -10.80 4.18
N TYR A 8 -16.41 -11.39 5.09
CA TYR A 8 -15.61 -10.65 6.07
C TYR A 8 -14.56 -9.74 5.39
N GLN A 9 -13.76 -10.22 4.44
CA GLN A 9 -12.78 -9.36 3.76
C GLN A 9 -13.42 -8.31 2.85
N LYS A 10 -14.59 -8.60 2.27
CA LYS A 10 -15.39 -7.59 1.58
C LYS A 10 -15.87 -6.52 2.55
N SER A 11 -16.32 -6.88 3.75
CA SER A 11 -16.79 -5.91 4.73
C SER A 11 -15.67 -4.95 5.19
N ILE A 12 -14.43 -5.42 5.29
CA ILE A 12 -13.25 -4.56 5.56
C ILE A 12 -13.06 -3.53 4.43
N ALA A 13 -13.10 -3.97 3.17
CA ALA A 13 -12.97 -3.05 2.03
C ALA A 13 -14.14 -2.06 1.95
N LEU A 14 -15.35 -2.52 2.27
CA LEU A 14 -16.56 -1.70 2.35
C LEU A 14 -16.46 -0.66 3.47
N GLU A 15 -15.99 -1.02 4.66
CA GLU A 15 -15.80 -0.09 5.79
C GLU A 15 -14.82 1.03 5.41
N PHE A 16 -13.69 0.67 4.80
CA PHE A 16 -12.70 1.64 4.33
C PHE A 16 -13.33 2.62 3.31
N ASN A 17 -14.00 2.08 2.29
CA ASN A 17 -14.65 2.88 1.26
C ASN A 17 -15.79 3.74 1.80
N ALA A 18 -16.58 3.24 2.75
CA ALA A 18 -17.64 4.00 3.40
C ALA A 18 -17.08 5.17 4.22
N THR A 19 -15.96 4.97 4.92
CA THR A 19 -15.27 6.04 5.67
C THR A 19 -14.75 7.12 4.73
N LYS A 20 -14.10 6.74 3.62
CA LYS A 20 -13.70 7.64 2.53
C LYS A 20 -14.88 8.46 2.02
N ASN A 21 -15.98 7.78 1.68
CA ASN A 21 -17.14 8.41 1.05
C ASN A 21 -17.86 9.37 2.00
N ARG A 22 -17.95 9.05 3.30
CA ARG A 22 -18.56 9.94 4.30
C ARG A 22 -17.90 11.32 4.31
N ILE A 23 -16.56 11.38 4.29
CA ILE A 23 -15.84 12.65 4.26
C ILE A 23 -16.11 13.37 2.94
N ARG A 24 -16.02 12.67 1.80
CA ARG A 24 -16.31 13.25 0.48
C ARG A 24 -17.71 13.85 0.37
N TYR A 25 -18.73 13.18 0.91
CA TYR A 25 -20.10 13.68 0.89
C TYR A 25 -20.30 14.94 1.74
N LEU A 26 -19.47 15.16 2.76
CA LEU A 26 -19.55 16.36 3.61
C LEU A 26 -18.77 17.55 3.01
N ILE A 27 -17.55 17.31 2.50
CA ILE A 27 -16.68 18.40 2.00
C ILE A 27 -16.94 18.76 0.54
N GLY A 28 -17.66 17.92 -0.20
CA GLY A 28 -17.97 18.12 -1.61
C GLY A 28 -16.72 18.22 -2.50
N SER A 29 -16.87 18.93 -3.61
CA SER A 29 -15.84 19.15 -4.63
C SER A 29 -15.21 20.55 -4.55
N THR A 30 -15.25 21.22 -3.41
CA THR A 30 -14.83 22.63 -3.28
C THR A 30 -13.45 22.78 -2.62
N HIS A 31 -12.99 21.77 -1.86
CA HIS A 31 -11.72 21.78 -1.10
C HIS A 31 -10.65 20.81 -1.66
N TRP A 32 -10.53 20.69 -2.99
CA TRP A 32 -9.65 19.69 -3.64
C TRP A 32 -8.15 19.81 -3.32
N GLY A 33 -7.67 20.98 -2.88
CA GLY A 33 -6.27 21.16 -2.49
C GLY A 33 -5.91 20.44 -1.18
N GLU A 34 -6.86 20.33 -0.26
CA GLU A 34 -6.72 19.64 1.03
C GLU A 34 -7.01 18.13 0.92
N ASP A 35 -7.29 17.65 -0.31
CA ASP A 35 -7.79 16.31 -0.59
C ASP A 35 -6.79 15.19 -0.28
N GLY A 36 -5.51 15.43 -0.54
CA GLY A 36 -4.45 14.46 -0.26
C GLY A 36 -4.31 14.20 1.24
N ARG A 37 -4.32 15.28 2.05
CA ARG A 37 -4.01 15.18 3.47
C ARG A 37 -5.07 14.42 4.26
N TYR A 38 -6.35 14.64 3.97
CA TYR A 38 -7.39 13.88 4.66
C TYR A 38 -7.37 12.39 4.24
N LYS A 39 -7.04 12.07 2.98
CA LYS A 39 -6.93 10.69 2.49
C LYS A 39 -5.79 9.94 3.18
N GLU A 40 -4.65 10.60 3.38
CA GLU A 40 -3.56 10.11 4.21
C GLU A 40 -4.03 9.83 5.64
N VAL A 41 -4.76 10.77 6.26
CA VAL A 41 -5.30 10.62 7.63
C VAL A 41 -6.30 9.45 7.72
N ILE A 42 -7.20 9.28 6.75
CA ILE A 42 -8.13 8.15 6.70
C ILE A 42 -7.36 6.83 6.66
N LEU A 43 -6.40 6.71 5.74
CA LEU A 43 -5.61 5.50 5.58
C LEU A 43 -4.78 5.21 6.83
N MET A 44 -4.11 6.22 7.39
CA MET A 44 -3.34 6.10 8.62
C MET A 44 -4.21 5.65 9.80
N ASN A 45 -5.38 6.26 10.00
CA ASN A 45 -6.29 5.87 11.07
C ASN A 45 -6.92 4.50 10.86
N PHE A 46 -7.12 4.07 9.61
CA PHE A 46 -7.54 2.71 9.30
C PHE A 46 -6.45 1.69 9.67
N LEU A 47 -5.20 1.97 9.26
CA LEU A 47 -4.05 1.13 9.60
C LEU A 47 -3.83 1.02 11.11
N ARG A 48 -4.00 2.11 11.88
CA ARG A 48 -3.91 2.07 13.36
C ARG A 48 -4.90 1.11 14.01
N ARG A 49 -6.10 0.92 13.42
CA ARG A 49 -7.09 -0.05 13.92
C ARG A 49 -6.78 -1.48 13.50
N LEU A 50 -6.11 -1.66 12.36
CA LEU A 50 -5.76 -2.97 11.83
C LEU A 50 -4.46 -3.55 12.39
N LEU A 51 -3.49 -2.69 12.69
CA LEU A 51 -2.16 -3.09 13.11
C LEU A 51 -2.13 -3.52 14.59
N PRO A 52 -1.24 -4.44 14.97
CA PRO A 52 -0.99 -4.76 16.38
C PRO A 52 -0.63 -3.52 17.20
N ASN A 53 -1.07 -3.47 18.46
CA ASN A 53 -0.93 -2.30 19.36
C ASN A 53 0.51 -1.84 19.59
N ASN A 54 1.50 -2.69 19.35
CA ASN A 54 2.92 -2.39 19.51
C ASN A 54 3.58 -1.93 18.20
N ILE A 55 2.79 -1.59 17.18
CA ILE A 55 3.23 -1.02 15.92
C ILE A 55 2.55 0.34 15.77
N GLU A 56 3.34 1.35 15.43
CA GLU A 56 2.83 2.71 15.24
C GLU A 56 2.88 3.14 13.76
N VAL A 57 2.09 4.16 13.46
CA VAL A 57 1.98 4.77 12.14
C VAL A 57 2.14 6.28 12.29
N GLY A 58 2.95 6.88 11.43
CA GLY A 58 3.13 8.33 11.33
C GLY A 58 3.48 8.76 9.91
N THR A 59 3.79 10.05 9.73
CA THR A 59 4.25 10.66 8.49
C THR A 59 5.58 11.35 8.74
N GLY A 60 6.43 11.51 7.73
CA GLY A 60 7.69 12.26 7.91
C GLY A 60 8.84 11.64 7.15
N PHE A 61 9.99 11.47 7.80
CA PHE A 61 11.26 11.20 7.13
C PHE A 61 11.98 9.97 7.69
N ILE A 62 12.69 9.27 6.81
CA ILE A 62 13.63 8.22 7.19
C ILE A 62 15.04 8.78 7.07
N LYS A 63 15.83 8.66 8.15
CA LYS A 63 17.18 9.22 8.24
C LYS A 63 18.20 8.14 8.62
N GLU A 64 19.18 7.93 7.74
CA GLU A 64 20.35 7.05 7.95
C GLU A 64 21.61 7.88 7.81
N ARG A 65 22.29 8.18 8.94
CA ARG A 65 23.43 9.11 8.97
C ARG A 65 23.06 10.42 8.26
N ASP A 66 23.79 10.83 7.22
CA ASP A 66 23.54 12.07 6.46
C ASP A 66 22.49 11.91 5.35
N ASN A 67 22.03 10.68 5.08
CA ASN A 67 20.99 10.43 4.08
C ASN A 67 19.60 10.59 4.69
N ILE A 68 18.77 11.41 4.06
CA ILE A 68 17.37 11.61 4.44
C ILE A 68 16.47 11.35 3.23
N SER A 69 15.34 10.70 3.46
CA SER A 69 14.32 10.54 2.43
C SER A 69 13.65 11.88 2.08
N THR A 70 12.90 11.92 0.98
CA THR A 70 11.79 12.89 0.89
C THR A 70 10.72 12.55 1.93
N GLN A 71 9.76 13.44 2.16
CA GLN A 71 8.63 13.13 3.04
C GLN A 71 7.87 11.91 2.51
N ILE A 72 7.60 10.98 3.42
CA ILE A 72 6.83 9.76 3.21
C ILE A 72 5.46 9.98 3.83
N ASP A 73 4.43 9.72 3.03
CA ASP A 73 3.05 9.99 3.41
C ASP A 73 2.67 9.17 4.64
N ILE A 74 3.01 7.87 4.65
CA ILE A 74 2.80 6.97 5.79
C ILE A 74 4.03 6.09 6.02
N ILE A 75 4.51 6.09 7.26
CA ILE A 75 5.58 5.25 7.80
C ILE A 75 4.97 4.36 8.88
N ILE A 76 5.14 3.05 8.75
CA ILE A 76 4.76 2.06 9.74
C ILE A 76 6.04 1.60 10.42
N TYR A 77 6.13 1.70 11.74
CA TYR A 77 7.38 1.50 12.45
C TYR A 77 7.20 0.79 13.79
N ASN A 78 8.29 0.17 14.26
CA ASN A 78 8.40 -0.40 15.60
C ASN A 78 8.80 0.72 16.59
N PRO A 79 7.92 1.11 17.53
CA PRO A 79 8.19 2.16 18.51
C PRO A 79 9.15 1.73 19.63
N SER A 80 9.56 0.44 19.70
CA SER A 80 10.59 -0.01 20.66
C SER A 80 11.99 0.54 20.37
N LEU A 81 12.20 1.19 19.22
CA LEU A 81 13.45 1.88 18.89
C LEU A 81 13.27 3.40 19.02
N PRO A 82 14.25 4.14 19.56
CA PRO A 82 14.19 5.60 19.65
C PRO A 82 13.98 6.26 18.28
N LEU A 83 13.19 7.33 18.28
CA LEU A 83 12.99 8.21 17.12
C LEU A 83 13.97 9.38 17.22
N TYR A 84 14.39 9.93 16.09
CA TYR A 84 15.15 11.18 16.07
C TYR A 84 14.27 12.37 16.46
N PHE A 85 12.98 12.31 16.10
CA PHE A 85 12.00 13.35 16.38
C PHE A 85 10.58 12.76 16.35
N LYS A 86 9.68 13.29 17.19
CA LYS A 86 8.24 13.00 17.17
C LYS A 86 7.47 14.21 17.65
N GLU A 87 6.49 14.64 16.86
CA GLU A 87 5.49 15.65 17.20
C GLU A 87 4.15 15.22 16.60
N ASN A 88 3.19 14.82 17.44
CA ASN A 88 1.95 14.18 16.99
C ASN A 88 2.25 13.01 16.04
N ASP A 89 1.70 13.07 14.81
CA ASP A 89 1.89 12.07 13.77
C ASP A 89 3.19 12.27 12.96
N PHE A 90 3.87 13.40 13.12
CA PHE A 90 5.10 13.70 12.40
C PHE A 90 6.31 13.08 13.10
N ILE A 91 7.09 12.27 12.38
CA ILE A 91 8.22 11.53 12.91
C ILE A 91 9.45 11.60 12.01
N ILE A 92 10.64 11.50 12.63
CA ILE A 92 11.89 11.21 11.93
C ILE A 92 12.46 9.93 12.52
N VAL A 93 12.61 8.91 11.67
CA VAL A 93 12.91 7.54 12.10
C VAL A 93 14.22 7.01 11.53
N HIS A 94 14.86 6.13 12.30
CA HIS A 94 15.97 5.32 11.81
C HIS A 94 15.45 4.16 10.93
N PRO A 95 16.06 3.82 9.78
CA PRO A 95 15.54 2.77 8.89
C PRO A 95 15.29 1.42 9.56
N LYS A 96 16.10 1.08 10.57
CA LYS A 96 15.95 -0.13 11.40
C LYS A 96 14.55 -0.28 12.02
N SER A 97 13.88 0.82 12.40
CA SER A 97 12.52 0.76 12.98
C SER A 97 11.40 0.66 11.94
N VAL A 98 11.67 1.03 10.68
CA VAL A 98 10.64 1.10 9.62
C VAL A 98 10.24 -0.29 9.20
N LEU A 99 8.98 -0.68 9.42
CA LEU A 99 8.37 -1.97 9.01
C LEU A 99 7.70 -1.88 7.64
N GLY A 100 7.20 -0.70 7.29
CA GLY A 100 6.63 -0.42 5.98
C GLY A 100 6.49 1.06 5.68
N ILE A 101 6.36 1.39 4.40
CA ILE A 101 6.09 2.74 3.90
C ILE A 101 4.98 2.68 2.87
N ILE A 102 4.16 3.74 2.81
CA ILE A 102 3.08 3.86 1.83
C ILE A 102 3.07 5.28 1.27
N GLU A 103 3.12 5.39 -0.06
CA GLU A 103 2.80 6.60 -0.80
C GLU A 103 1.31 6.62 -1.15
N VAL A 104 0.68 7.80 -1.09
CA VAL A 104 -0.74 7.99 -1.36
C VAL A 104 -0.94 8.90 -2.57
N LYS A 105 -1.88 8.53 -3.45
CA LYS A 105 -2.26 9.37 -4.61
C LYS A 105 -3.77 9.37 -4.82
N SER A 106 -4.30 10.53 -5.21
CA SER A 106 -5.68 10.71 -5.66
C SER A 106 -5.72 10.84 -7.18
N ASN A 107 -6.49 9.98 -7.86
CA ASN A 107 -6.68 10.00 -9.32
C ASN A 107 -5.43 10.32 -10.15
N PRO A 108 -4.28 9.67 -9.89
CA PRO A 108 -3.08 9.96 -10.65
C PRO A 108 -3.21 9.46 -12.10
N ASP A 109 -2.70 10.23 -13.05
CA ASP A 109 -2.40 9.71 -14.38
C ASP A 109 -1.22 8.71 -14.34
N LYS A 110 -0.95 8.03 -15.46
CA LYS A 110 0.12 7.01 -15.53
C LYS A 110 1.51 7.57 -15.21
N ASN A 111 1.79 8.83 -15.54
CA ASN A 111 3.08 9.45 -15.28
C ASN A 111 3.23 9.78 -13.79
N LYS A 112 2.16 10.25 -13.14
CA LYS A 112 2.10 10.45 -11.69
C LYS A 112 2.25 9.13 -10.94
N ILE A 113 1.67 8.04 -11.44
CA ILE A 113 1.86 6.68 -10.88
C ILE A 113 3.33 6.27 -11.01
N ALA A 114 3.93 6.42 -12.20
CA ALA A 114 5.33 6.10 -12.43
C ALA A 114 6.27 6.89 -11.48
N LYS A 115 6.04 8.20 -11.33
CA LYS A 115 6.78 9.05 -10.38
C LYS A 115 6.62 8.60 -8.93
N ALA A 116 5.41 8.22 -8.52
CA ALA A 116 5.15 7.70 -7.17
C ALA A 116 5.89 6.37 -6.92
N ILE A 117 5.93 5.47 -7.90
CA ILE A 117 6.69 4.21 -7.83
C ILE A 117 8.19 4.48 -7.65
N ILE A 118 8.75 5.40 -8.44
CA ILE A 118 10.17 5.77 -8.31
C ILE A 118 10.45 6.43 -6.95
N LYS A 119 9.59 7.35 -6.49
CA LYS A 119 9.73 8.01 -5.18
C LYS A 119 9.74 6.99 -4.05
N ALA A 120 8.72 6.12 -4.00
CA ALA A 120 8.59 5.08 -2.98
C ALA A 120 9.75 4.08 -3.03
N SER A 121 10.21 3.70 -4.23
CA SER A 121 11.34 2.78 -4.39
C SER A 121 12.65 3.40 -3.92
N LYS A 122 12.91 4.69 -4.21
CA LYS A 122 14.08 5.43 -3.70
C LYS A 122 14.09 5.54 -2.18
N ALA A 123 12.93 5.82 -1.57
CA ALA A 123 12.81 5.83 -0.11
C ALA A 123 13.11 4.45 0.49
N GLY A 124 12.67 3.38 -0.19
CA GLY A 124 12.98 2.00 0.19
C GLY A 124 14.47 1.67 0.16
N GLU A 125 15.26 2.23 -0.77
CA GLU A 125 16.71 1.99 -0.88
C GLU A 125 17.52 2.50 0.32
N ILE A 126 16.99 3.50 1.05
CA ILE A 126 17.59 3.99 2.29
C ILE A 126 17.52 2.91 3.38
N ILE A 127 16.51 2.04 3.33
CA ILE A 127 16.29 0.97 4.30
C ILE A 127 17.04 -0.28 3.85
N LYS A 128 18.17 -0.57 4.50
CA LYS A 128 19.03 -1.72 4.18
C LYS A 128 18.86 -2.85 5.20
N GLY A 129 19.13 -4.08 4.75
CA GLY A 129 19.25 -5.26 5.62
C GLY A 129 17.94 -5.91 6.07
N ASN A 130 16.78 -5.27 5.89
CA ASN A 130 15.48 -5.86 6.20
C ASN A 130 14.46 -5.57 5.10
N SER A 131 13.68 -6.58 4.71
CA SER A 131 12.55 -6.37 3.80
C SER A 131 11.42 -5.60 4.48
N ILE A 132 10.78 -4.70 3.75
CA ILE A 132 9.66 -3.90 4.25
C ILE A 132 8.44 -4.06 3.35
N PHE A 133 7.26 -3.71 3.88
CA PHE A 133 6.13 -3.41 3.02
C PHE A 133 6.35 -2.06 2.34
N ASN A 134 6.39 -2.00 1.00
CA ASN A 134 6.53 -0.74 0.27
C ASN A 134 5.33 -0.59 -0.68
N GLY A 135 4.41 0.29 -0.27
CA GLY A 135 3.09 0.42 -0.83
C GLY A 135 2.87 1.70 -1.64
N LEU A 136 2.01 1.63 -2.66
CA LEU A 136 1.34 2.79 -3.25
C LEU A 136 -0.17 2.57 -3.18
N PHE A 137 -0.86 3.45 -2.45
CA PHE A 137 -2.30 3.42 -2.31
C PHE A 137 -2.94 4.53 -3.16
N ILE A 138 -3.75 4.12 -4.13
CA ILE A 138 -4.42 5.01 -5.07
C ILE A 138 -5.90 5.08 -4.69
N PHE A 139 -6.33 6.28 -4.35
CA PHE A 139 -7.75 6.60 -4.20
C PHE A 139 -8.33 6.92 -5.57
N GLY A 140 -9.15 6.02 -6.09
CA GLY A 140 -10.03 6.23 -7.23
C GLY A 140 -11.33 6.92 -6.80
N GLU A 141 -11.80 7.84 -7.65
CA GLU A 141 -13.13 8.45 -7.54
C GLU A 141 -14.21 7.62 -8.23
N ASP A 142 -15.41 7.66 -7.64
CA ASP A 142 -16.62 7.02 -8.16
C ASP A 142 -17.38 7.91 -9.18
N ASN A 143 -16.88 9.12 -9.46
CA ASN A 143 -17.61 10.09 -10.28
C ASN A 143 -17.34 9.92 -11.78
N ASN A 144 -18.38 9.45 -12.48
CA ASN A 144 -18.63 9.54 -13.93
C ASN A 144 -17.65 8.82 -14.88
N ASN A 145 -18.03 7.60 -15.29
CA ASN A 145 -17.65 6.92 -16.54
C ASN A 145 -16.15 6.74 -16.89
N GLN A 146 -15.23 7.22 -16.07
CA GLN A 146 -13.80 6.92 -16.19
C GLN A 146 -13.43 5.86 -15.15
N ASN A 147 -13.48 4.59 -15.55
CA ASN A 147 -12.92 3.51 -14.76
C ASN A 147 -11.41 3.76 -14.55
N HIS A 148 -10.95 4.37 -13.46
CA HIS A 148 -9.53 4.70 -13.26
C HIS A 148 -8.65 3.45 -13.09
N SER A 149 -9.17 2.39 -12.46
CA SER A 149 -8.57 1.05 -12.56
C SER A 149 -8.26 0.63 -13.99
N SER A 150 -8.98 1.11 -15.02
CA SER A 150 -8.68 0.75 -16.41
C SER A 150 -7.26 1.14 -16.84
N ASN A 151 -6.66 2.18 -16.24
CA ASN A 151 -5.28 2.56 -16.54
C ASN A 151 -4.26 1.59 -15.96
N LEU A 152 -4.52 1.03 -14.77
CA LEU A 152 -3.67 0.03 -14.11
C LEU A 152 -3.93 -1.38 -14.66
N LEU A 153 -5.18 -1.72 -15.00
CA LEU A 153 -5.57 -3.05 -15.45
C LEU A 153 -5.21 -3.32 -16.92
N LYS A 154 -5.01 -2.27 -17.73
CA LYS A 154 -4.46 -2.40 -19.08
C LYS A 154 -2.96 -2.71 -18.99
N ASN A 155 -2.50 -3.60 -19.87
CA ASN A 155 -1.07 -3.89 -20.00
C ASN A 155 -0.30 -2.57 -20.19
N PRO A 156 0.77 -2.33 -19.41
CA PRO A 156 1.48 -1.05 -19.45
C PRO A 156 2.23 -0.80 -20.76
N GLY A 157 2.46 -1.82 -21.61
CA GLY A 157 3.21 -1.66 -22.86
C GLY A 157 4.60 -1.04 -22.63
N ASN A 158 5.17 -0.36 -23.62
CA ASN A 158 6.44 0.37 -23.45
C ASN A 158 6.19 1.80 -22.94
N SER A 159 5.72 1.93 -21.70
CA SER A 159 5.44 3.22 -21.05
C SER A 159 6.39 3.51 -19.88
N GLU A 160 6.44 4.77 -19.45
CA GLU A 160 7.12 5.17 -18.20
C GLU A 160 6.63 4.37 -16.99
N PHE A 161 5.35 4.00 -16.97
CA PHE A 161 4.79 3.16 -15.93
C PHE A 161 5.44 1.76 -15.92
N LYS A 162 5.59 1.08 -17.06
CA LYS A 162 6.35 -0.18 -17.14
C LYS A 162 7.81 0.04 -16.70
N GLY A 163 8.44 1.11 -17.18
CA GLY A 163 9.82 1.44 -16.81
C GLY A 163 10.00 1.57 -15.29
N SER A 164 9.08 2.25 -14.61
CA SER A 164 9.10 2.39 -13.16
C SER A 164 8.93 1.07 -12.40
N LEU A 165 8.12 0.14 -12.92
CA LEU A 165 7.98 -1.20 -12.35
C LEU A 165 9.27 -2.01 -12.53
N VAL A 166 9.91 -1.95 -13.69
CA VAL A 166 11.20 -2.63 -13.96
C VAL A 166 12.32 -2.06 -13.08
N ASP A 167 12.38 -0.75 -12.88
CA ASP A 167 13.29 -0.11 -11.93
C ASP A 167 13.06 -0.64 -10.50
N ALA A 168 11.80 -0.69 -10.06
CA ALA A 168 11.45 -1.21 -8.73
C ALA A 168 11.76 -2.70 -8.55
N LEU A 169 11.70 -3.52 -9.61
CA LEU A 169 12.11 -4.93 -9.56
C LEU A 169 13.58 -5.06 -9.18
N SER A 170 14.42 -4.16 -9.69
CA SER A 170 15.87 -4.15 -9.48
C SER A 170 16.29 -3.71 -8.07
N LYS A 171 15.36 -3.23 -7.25
CA LYS A 171 15.61 -2.71 -5.90
C LYS A 171 15.12 -3.68 -4.83
N TYR A 172 15.96 -3.96 -3.83
CA TYR A 172 15.64 -4.88 -2.73
C TYR A 172 14.36 -4.46 -2.00
N ASN A 173 14.29 -3.20 -1.55
CA ASN A 173 13.11 -2.57 -0.97
C ASN A 173 12.39 -1.63 -1.93
N GLY A 174 12.50 -1.89 -3.24
CA GLY A 174 11.64 -1.23 -4.23
C GLY A 174 10.17 -1.48 -3.93
N ILE A 175 9.29 -0.68 -4.55
CA ILE A 175 7.85 -0.84 -4.33
C ILE A 175 7.44 -2.30 -4.55
N ASN A 176 6.54 -2.82 -3.71
CA ASN A 176 6.13 -4.22 -3.79
C ASN A 176 4.62 -4.46 -3.79
N HIS A 177 3.82 -3.46 -3.39
CA HIS A 177 2.37 -3.53 -3.47
C HIS A 177 1.80 -2.20 -3.98
N ILE A 178 0.93 -2.27 -4.97
CA ILE A 178 0.20 -1.12 -5.49
C ILE A 178 -1.27 -1.50 -5.50
N VAL A 179 -2.12 -0.62 -4.99
CA VAL A 179 -3.56 -0.83 -4.98
C VAL A 179 -4.29 0.41 -5.45
N SER A 180 -5.34 0.22 -6.22
CA SER A 180 -6.41 1.19 -6.38
C SER A 180 -7.61 0.69 -5.59
N ASN A 181 -8.21 1.54 -4.78
CA ASN A 181 -9.26 1.14 -3.85
C ASN A 181 -10.56 0.65 -4.53
N ASP A 182 -10.66 0.78 -5.85
CA ASP A 182 -11.76 0.28 -6.67
C ASP A 182 -11.64 -1.24 -6.95
N ARG A 183 -10.57 -1.68 -7.62
CA ARG A 183 -10.38 -3.09 -8.02
C ARG A 183 -8.96 -3.49 -8.43
N ALA A 184 -8.07 -2.55 -8.77
CA ALA A 184 -6.75 -2.91 -9.26
C ALA A 184 -5.78 -3.23 -8.11
N PHE A 185 -5.14 -4.40 -8.17
CA PHE A 185 -4.10 -4.80 -7.23
C PHE A 185 -2.87 -5.28 -7.99
N ILE A 186 -1.69 -4.77 -7.66
CA ILE A 186 -0.42 -5.14 -8.30
C ILE A 186 0.56 -5.55 -7.21
N LYS A 187 1.20 -6.69 -7.41
CA LYS A 187 2.14 -7.28 -6.43
C LYS A 187 3.47 -7.64 -7.08
N LYS A 188 4.57 -7.31 -6.41
CA LYS A 188 5.92 -7.83 -6.71
C LYS A 188 6.04 -9.24 -6.15
N TRP A 189 6.45 -10.17 -7.00
CA TRP A 189 6.78 -11.54 -6.66
C TRP A 189 8.30 -11.71 -6.64
N ALA A 190 8.90 -11.47 -5.48
CA ALA A 190 10.36 -11.41 -5.32
C ALA A 190 11.10 -12.65 -5.85
N LYS A 191 10.55 -13.86 -5.63
CA LYS A 191 11.19 -15.12 -6.06
C LYS A 191 11.36 -15.26 -7.59
N ILE A 192 10.45 -14.65 -8.35
CA ILE A 192 10.42 -14.74 -9.82
C ILE A 192 10.71 -13.40 -10.48
N GLU A 193 11.08 -12.39 -9.68
CA GLU A 193 11.36 -11.02 -10.13
C GLU A 193 10.31 -10.44 -11.10
N THR A 194 9.03 -10.62 -10.78
CA THR A 194 7.93 -10.09 -11.61
C THR A 194 6.99 -9.19 -10.82
N PHE A 195 6.28 -8.31 -11.53
CA PHE A 195 5.02 -7.74 -11.07
C PHE A 195 3.86 -8.43 -11.77
N SER A 196 2.82 -8.78 -11.02
CA SER A 196 1.54 -9.22 -11.58
C SER A 196 0.44 -8.26 -11.18
N CYS A 197 -0.43 -7.92 -12.14
CA CYS A 197 -1.63 -7.12 -11.91
C CYS A 197 -2.87 -7.99 -11.91
N TYR A 198 -3.81 -7.65 -11.03
CA TYR A 198 -5.04 -8.38 -10.76
C TYR A 198 -6.23 -7.40 -10.74
N ASP A 199 -7.35 -7.86 -11.29
CA ASP A 199 -8.65 -7.18 -11.20
C ASP A 199 -9.49 -7.84 -10.11
N ILE A 200 -9.32 -7.38 -8.88
CA ILE A 200 -9.96 -7.96 -7.70
C ILE A 200 -11.02 -6.99 -7.16
N LYS A 201 -12.22 -7.08 -7.74
CA LYS A 201 -13.37 -6.26 -7.33
C LYS A 201 -13.71 -6.50 -5.85
N GLU A 202 -14.06 -5.42 -5.14
CA GLU A 202 -14.51 -5.42 -3.74
C GLU A 202 -13.47 -5.88 -2.70
N LEU A 203 -12.31 -6.38 -3.13
CA LEU A 203 -11.30 -6.97 -2.25
C LEU A 203 -9.91 -6.37 -2.44
N ALA A 204 -9.67 -5.55 -3.46
CA ALA A 204 -8.35 -4.96 -3.70
C ALA A 204 -7.78 -4.21 -2.46
N PRO A 205 -8.52 -3.32 -1.77
CA PRO A 205 -8.05 -2.71 -0.52
C PRO A 205 -7.72 -3.73 0.57
N SER A 206 -8.60 -4.70 0.81
CA SER A 206 -8.41 -5.68 1.87
C SER A 206 -7.24 -6.61 1.57
N TYR A 207 -7.01 -7.00 0.31
CA TYR A 207 -5.80 -7.71 -0.11
C TYR A 207 -4.53 -6.91 0.15
N PHE A 208 -4.55 -5.58 -0.06
CA PHE A 208 -3.40 -4.72 0.26
C PHE A 208 -3.10 -4.75 1.76
N PHE A 209 -4.13 -4.61 2.61
CA PHE A 209 -3.99 -4.68 4.07
C PHE A 209 -3.55 -6.08 4.55
N SER A 210 -4.08 -7.16 3.99
CA SER A 210 -3.68 -8.53 4.30
C SER A 210 -2.19 -8.78 3.98
N ASN A 211 -1.69 -8.31 2.83
CA ASN A 211 -0.27 -8.45 2.49
C ASN A 211 0.62 -7.57 3.39
N LEU A 212 0.14 -6.41 3.81
CA LEU A 212 0.82 -5.54 4.76
C LEU A 212 0.97 -6.24 6.12
N LEU A 213 -0.11 -6.79 6.67
CA LEU A 213 -0.08 -7.53 7.93
C LEU A 213 0.82 -8.76 7.84
N ASP A 214 0.74 -9.52 6.74
CA ASP A 214 1.57 -10.70 6.50
C ASP A 214 3.08 -10.35 6.50
N ILE A 215 3.47 -9.27 5.79
CA ILE A 215 4.88 -8.84 5.72
C ILE A 215 5.37 -8.31 7.08
N ILE A 216 4.56 -7.51 7.76
CA ILE A 216 4.94 -6.95 9.06
C ILE A 216 5.15 -8.06 10.10
N ASN A 217 4.20 -8.99 10.21
CA ASN A 217 4.27 -10.08 11.19
C ASN A 217 5.47 -11.01 10.95
N LYS A 218 5.81 -11.29 9.69
CA LYS A 218 7.02 -12.05 9.34
C LYS A 218 8.31 -11.40 9.84
N ARG A 219 8.35 -10.06 9.91
CA ARG A 219 9.54 -9.32 10.32
C ARG A 219 9.67 -9.18 11.83
N THR A 220 8.57 -9.00 12.53
CA THR A 220 8.59 -8.67 13.96
C THR A 220 8.78 -9.87 14.88
N GLY A 221 8.83 -11.09 14.35
CA GLY A 221 9.00 -12.31 15.16
C GLY A 221 7.82 -12.60 16.09
N PHE A 222 6.69 -11.90 15.95
CA PHE A 222 5.44 -12.18 16.65
C PHE A 222 4.85 -13.46 16.09
N LEU A 223 5.19 -14.62 16.67
CA LEU A 223 4.52 -15.95 16.58
C LEU A 223 3.89 -16.40 15.23
N GLY A 224 4.18 -15.74 14.11
CA GLY A 224 3.36 -15.76 12.91
C GLY A 224 1.94 -15.20 13.14
N ILE A 225 1.25 -14.88 12.04
CA ILE A 225 -0.22 -14.89 12.08
C ILE A 225 -0.62 -16.36 12.25
N PRO A 226 -1.45 -16.73 13.24
CA PRO A 226 -1.91 -18.11 13.41
C PRO A 226 -2.50 -18.65 12.09
N GLU A 227 -2.30 -19.93 11.80
CA GLU A 227 -2.77 -20.55 10.55
C GLU A 227 -4.27 -20.33 10.32
N SER A 228 -5.08 -20.44 11.38
CA SER A 228 -6.52 -20.16 11.34
C SER A 228 -6.86 -18.71 10.96
N MET A 229 -5.99 -17.75 11.27
CA MET A 229 -6.16 -16.35 10.85
C MET A 229 -5.72 -16.13 9.40
N TYR A 230 -4.75 -16.88 8.89
CA TYR A 230 -4.28 -16.77 7.51
C TYR A 230 -5.38 -17.08 6.49
N ASP A 231 -6.22 -18.07 6.76
CA ASP A 231 -7.35 -18.45 5.90
C ASP A 231 -8.36 -17.30 5.73
N HIS A 232 -8.42 -16.40 6.71
CA HIS A 232 -9.25 -15.21 6.64
C HIS A 232 -8.62 -14.08 5.81
N LEU A 233 -7.29 -14.02 5.68
CA LEU A 233 -6.60 -12.93 4.96
C LEU A 233 -6.72 -13.00 3.44
N TYR A 234 -6.83 -14.22 2.90
CA TYR A 234 -6.83 -14.47 1.45
C TYR A 234 -7.98 -15.40 1.03
N PRO A 235 -9.24 -14.93 1.09
CA PRO A 235 -10.42 -15.80 1.08
C PRO A 235 -10.92 -16.24 -0.31
N ILE A 236 -10.23 -15.84 -1.39
CA ILE A 236 -10.63 -16.22 -2.74
C ILE A 236 -10.34 -17.71 -2.96
N SER A 237 -11.40 -18.50 -3.20
CA SER A 237 -11.28 -19.91 -3.58
C SER A 237 -10.45 -20.06 -4.86
N LYS A 238 -9.47 -20.96 -4.86
CA LYS A 238 -8.43 -21.14 -5.91
C LYS A 238 -7.46 -19.95 -6.07
N GLY A 239 -7.53 -18.95 -5.19
CA GLY A 239 -6.61 -17.83 -5.12
C GLY A 239 -6.86 -16.73 -6.16
N LYS A 240 -6.18 -15.59 -5.97
CA LYS A 240 -6.32 -14.40 -6.82
C LYS A 240 -5.79 -14.57 -8.25
N GLU A 241 -5.04 -15.64 -8.52
CA GLU A 241 -4.36 -15.84 -9.82
C GLU A 241 -5.32 -15.96 -11.00
N GLN A 242 -6.56 -16.42 -10.77
CA GLN A 242 -7.63 -16.43 -11.77
C GLN A 242 -8.03 -15.02 -12.26
N PHE A 243 -7.67 -13.97 -11.53
CA PHE A 243 -8.00 -12.57 -11.86
C PHE A 243 -6.81 -11.80 -12.46
N ARG A 244 -5.72 -12.48 -12.80
CA ARG A 244 -4.51 -11.85 -13.34
C ARG A 244 -4.77 -11.24 -14.71
N LYS A 245 -4.35 -9.99 -14.92
CA LYS A 245 -4.51 -9.24 -16.19
C LYS A 245 -3.23 -9.16 -17.01
N TRP A 246 -2.10 -8.91 -16.36
CA TRP A 246 -0.80 -8.81 -17.03
C TRP A 246 0.34 -9.07 -16.06
N VAL A 247 1.52 -9.33 -16.61
CA VAL A 247 2.78 -9.53 -15.89
C VAL A 247 3.84 -8.61 -16.50
N VAL A 248 4.67 -8.01 -15.65
CA VAL A 248 5.90 -7.31 -16.03
C VAL A 248 7.08 -8.07 -15.44
N THR A 249 8.03 -8.44 -16.29
CA THR A 249 9.29 -9.08 -15.89
C THR A 249 10.45 -8.10 -16.03
N LYS A 250 11.54 -8.35 -15.31
CA LYS A 250 12.86 -7.83 -15.67
C LYS A 250 13.22 -8.54 -16.98
N GLY A 251 13.52 -7.77 -18.03
CA GLY A 251 13.80 -8.32 -19.36
C GLY A 251 14.97 -9.30 -19.36
#